data_AF-A0A3L7SZK9-F1
#
_entry.id   AF-A0A3L7SZK9-F1
#
_cell.length_a   1.000
_cell.length_b   1.000
_cell.length_c   1.000
_cell.angle_alpha   90.00
_cell.angle_beta   90.00
_cell.angle_gamma   90.00
#
_symmetry.space_group_name_H-M   'P 1'
#
loop_
_entity.id
_entity.type
_entity.pdbx_description
1 polymer ?
#
loop_
_entity_poly.entity_id
_entity_poly.type
_entity_poly.pdbx_seq_one_letter_code
_entity_poly.pdbx_strand_id
1 'polypeptide(L)'
;MSTKFNTFILTALASSSSFGLTPAASALPPVTAISGYSFTRSGMDLNYVAIEFDAAVLPFEVQAFVSKLGGCLAVPENGTDNFNAAISLVLIDTGAPEDNAAWLGIVHTPAGDGELHWSTIEGDSVYFLAFDKGGSSNSPEAPLGVALDAHSQQWFDVTLDDGSSNIRRAVLSFPASMLDCDADMIPDALVLALGLGEDQDGDGRLDWCAPAGDFNGDGIIGAADLSIMLANWGLGGETDLDADGTTGASDLAMLLAGWQQ
;
A
#
# COMPACT_ATOMS: atom_id res chain seq x y z
N MET A 1 20.26 -10.13 -13.41
CA MET A 1 19.19 -9.49 -12.63
C MET A 1 18.43 -10.58 -11.91
N SER A 2 18.10 -10.37 -10.64
CA SER A 2 17.33 -11.32 -9.84
C SER A 2 15.99 -10.68 -9.52
N THR A 3 14.91 -11.17 -10.12
CA THR A 3 13.55 -10.74 -9.80
C THR A 3 13.03 -11.56 -8.62
N LYS A 4 12.28 -10.94 -7.72
CA LYS A 4 11.49 -11.58 -6.67
C LYS A 4 10.01 -11.21 -6.86
N PHE A 5 9.11 -12.02 -6.31
CA PHE A 5 7.65 -11.85 -6.37
C PHE A 5 7.03 -12.44 -5.09
N ASN A 6 6.00 -11.80 -4.55
CA ASN A 6 5.12 -12.29 -3.48
C ASN A 6 3.68 -11.85 -3.78
N THR A 7 2.70 -12.61 -3.28
CA THR A 7 1.25 -12.33 -3.42
C THR A 7 0.52 -12.90 -2.21
N PHE A 8 -0.35 -12.11 -1.57
CA PHE A 8 -1.25 -12.56 -0.49
C PHE A 8 -2.73 -12.33 -0.85
N ILE A 9 -3.61 -13.20 -0.33
CA ILE A 9 -5.07 -13.16 -0.53
C ILE A 9 -5.75 -13.39 0.83
N LEU A 10 -6.67 -12.51 1.23
CA LEU A 10 -7.40 -12.56 2.50
C LEU A 10 -8.88 -12.19 2.33
N THR A 11 -9.71 -12.47 3.33
CA THR A 11 -11.18 -12.37 3.22
C THR A 11 -11.85 -11.99 4.55
N ALA A 12 -12.39 -10.77 4.67
CA ALA A 12 -13.17 -10.35 5.86
C ALA A 12 -14.30 -9.33 5.55
N LEU A 13 -15.39 -9.44 6.32
CA LEU A 13 -16.70 -8.78 6.18
C LEU A 13 -16.73 -7.27 6.48
N ALA A 14 -17.66 -6.53 5.83
CA ALA A 14 -17.91 -5.09 6.04
C ALA A 14 -19.31 -4.76 6.65
N SER A 15 -19.50 -3.52 7.12
CA SER A 15 -20.84 -2.89 7.29
C SER A 15 -20.76 -1.34 7.28
N SER A 16 -21.87 -0.66 6.91
CA SER A 16 -21.95 0.78 6.52
C SER A 16 -22.71 1.65 7.57
N SER A 17 -22.97 2.97 7.46
CA SER A 17 -22.91 4.01 6.39
C SER A 17 -22.68 5.42 7.03
N SER A 18 -22.77 6.63 6.42
CA SER A 18 -23.31 7.18 5.15
C SER A 18 -22.74 8.60 4.86
N PHE A 19 -23.04 9.19 3.69
CA PHE A 19 -22.41 10.41 3.11
C PHE A 19 -22.95 11.80 3.55
N GLY A 20 -22.15 12.86 3.28
CA GLY A 20 -22.52 14.25 3.57
C GLY A 20 -21.61 15.40 3.09
N LEU A 21 -20.90 15.28 1.95
CA LEU A 21 -20.12 16.35 1.27
C LEU A 21 -19.18 17.25 2.11
N THR A 22 -18.66 16.72 3.21
CA THR A 22 -17.22 16.84 3.51
C THR A 22 -16.56 15.51 3.18
N PRO A 23 -15.22 15.43 3.04
CA PRO A 23 -14.51 14.17 3.18
C PRO A 23 -14.58 13.75 4.65
N ALA A 24 -15.73 13.18 5.03
CA ALA A 24 -15.77 12.25 6.14
C ALA A 24 -14.75 11.15 5.83
N ALA A 25 -14.01 10.70 6.85
CA ALA A 25 -13.10 9.57 6.68
C ALA A 25 -13.94 8.29 6.53
N SER A 26 -14.39 8.02 5.31
CA SER A 26 -14.51 6.66 4.81
C SER A 26 -13.18 5.97 5.10
N ALA A 27 -13.21 4.94 5.95
CA ALA A 27 -12.20 3.91 5.81
C ALA A 27 -12.32 3.39 4.38
N LEU A 28 -11.18 3.17 3.72
CA LEU A 28 -11.19 2.46 2.44
C LEU A 28 -11.86 1.09 2.66
N PRO A 29 -12.54 0.54 1.64
CA PRO A 29 -13.12 -0.79 1.75
C PRO A 29 -12.04 -1.84 2.08
N PRO A 30 -12.38 -2.96 2.74
CA PRO A 30 -11.42 -4.03 3.02
C PRO A 30 -10.60 -4.45 1.79
N VAL A 31 -9.30 -4.68 1.99
CA VAL A 31 -8.39 -5.14 0.93
C VAL A 31 -8.54 -6.65 0.73
N THR A 32 -8.69 -7.08 -0.53
CA THR A 32 -8.81 -8.50 -0.93
C THR A 32 -7.48 -9.10 -1.38
N ALA A 33 -6.64 -8.30 -2.05
CA ALA A 33 -5.32 -8.68 -2.53
C ALA A 33 -4.35 -7.48 -2.56
N ILE A 34 -3.07 -7.76 -2.34
CA ILE A 34 -2.00 -6.75 -2.38
C ILE A 34 -0.69 -7.39 -2.87
N SER A 35 0.16 -6.61 -3.56
CA SER A 35 1.52 -7.02 -3.93
C SER A 35 2.43 -5.82 -4.22
N GLY A 36 3.70 -5.88 -3.79
CA GLY A 36 4.72 -4.90 -4.13
C GLY A 36 5.54 -5.25 -5.39
N TYR A 37 6.13 -4.22 -6.02
CA TYR A 37 7.07 -4.33 -7.14
C TYR A 37 8.12 -3.21 -7.10
N SER A 38 9.37 -3.56 -6.78
CA SER A 38 10.51 -2.64 -6.69
C SER A 38 11.18 -2.36 -8.03
N PHE A 39 11.52 -1.10 -8.35
CA PHE A 39 12.29 -0.70 -9.53
C PHE A 39 13.00 0.65 -9.36
N THR A 40 14.04 0.90 -10.17
CA THR A 40 14.79 2.17 -10.14
C THR A 40 14.25 3.16 -11.19
N ARG A 41 13.79 4.35 -10.77
CA ARG A 41 13.41 5.49 -11.63
C ARG A 41 14.40 6.64 -11.46
N SER A 42 15.07 7.04 -12.54
CA SER A 42 16.00 8.19 -12.57
C SER A 42 17.12 8.18 -11.51
N GLY A 43 17.47 7.00 -10.97
CA GLY A 43 18.48 6.83 -9.91
C GLY A 43 17.92 6.82 -8.48
N MET A 44 16.59 6.84 -8.32
CA MET A 44 15.89 6.59 -7.06
C MET A 44 15.19 5.23 -7.14
N ASP A 45 15.24 4.43 -6.08
CA ASP A 45 14.50 3.18 -6.00
C ASP A 45 13.09 3.42 -5.45
N LEU A 46 12.08 2.88 -6.15
CA LEU A 46 10.66 3.04 -5.87
C LEU A 46 10.00 1.66 -5.78
N ASN A 47 8.99 1.54 -4.91
CA ASN A 47 8.07 0.42 -4.88
C ASN A 47 6.72 0.88 -5.43
N TYR A 48 6.22 0.21 -6.47
CA TYR A 48 4.80 0.25 -6.81
C TYR A 48 4.07 -0.83 -6.03
N VAL A 49 2.96 -0.47 -5.39
CA VAL A 49 2.12 -1.42 -4.65
C VAL A 49 0.75 -1.45 -5.30
N ALA A 50 0.37 -2.60 -5.84
CA ALA A 50 -0.97 -2.84 -6.36
C ALA A 50 -1.89 -3.30 -5.22
N ILE A 51 -3.05 -2.67 -5.09
CA ILE A 51 -4.10 -3.03 -4.13
C ILE A 51 -5.39 -3.35 -4.87
N GLU A 52 -6.12 -4.37 -4.42
CA GLU A 52 -7.54 -4.62 -4.72
C GLU A 52 -8.40 -4.47 -3.46
N PHE A 53 -9.52 -3.77 -3.59
CA PHE A 53 -10.52 -3.53 -2.54
C PHE A 53 -11.79 -4.37 -2.79
N ASP A 54 -12.54 -4.71 -1.74
CA ASP A 54 -13.76 -5.52 -1.86
C ASP A 54 -14.90 -4.79 -2.61
N ALA A 55 -14.88 -3.46 -2.59
CA ALA A 55 -15.81 -2.56 -3.26
C ALA A 55 -15.07 -1.54 -4.15
N ALA A 56 -15.83 -0.79 -4.96
CA ALA A 56 -15.27 0.29 -5.75
C ALA A 56 -14.76 1.45 -4.87
N VAL A 57 -13.69 2.11 -5.31
CA VAL A 57 -13.04 3.23 -4.61
C VAL A 57 -12.87 4.42 -5.53
N LEU A 58 -12.81 5.63 -4.96
CA LEU A 58 -12.50 6.84 -5.72
C LEU A 58 -11.04 7.25 -5.51
N PRO A 59 -10.33 7.73 -6.55
CA PRO A 59 -8.88 7.94 -6.49
C PRO A 59 -8.49 9.02 -5.47
N PHE A 60 -9.36 9.99 -5.19
CA PHE A 60 -9.13 10.99 -4.16
C PHE A 60 -9.21 10.44 -2.73
N GLU A 61 -10.00 9.39 -2.47
CA GLU A 61 -10.01 8.71 -1.17
C GLU A 61 -8.71 7.93 -0.97
N VAL A 62 -8.27 7.20 -2.00
CA VAL A 62 -7.00 6.46 -1.99
C VAL A 62 -5.81 7.42 -1.83
N GLN A 63 -5.78 8.55 -2.54
CA GLN A 63 -4.75 9.59 -2.37
C GLN A 63 -4.75 10.16 -0.93
N ALA A 64 -5.93 10.51 -0.40
CA ALA A 64 -6.08 11.06 0.95
C ALA A 64 -5.78 10.05 2.07
N PHE A 65 -5.72 8.75 1.74
CA PHE A 65 -5.19 7.70 2.61
C PHE A 65 -3.66 7.60 2.48
N VAL A 66 -3.15 7.30 1.29
CA VAL A 66 -1.72 6.97 1.07
C VAL A 66 -0.76 8.14 1.35
N SER A 67 -1.20 9.38 1.13
CA SER A 67 -0.40 10.59 1.43
C SER A 67 -0.03 10.74 2.91
N LYS A 68 -0.82 10.16 3.83
CA LYS A 68 -0.50 10.10 5.27
C LYS A 68 0.64 9.14 5.59
N LEU A 69 0.92 8.22 4.68
CA LEU A 69 1.89 7.12 4.81
C LEU A 69 3.19 7.41 4.02
N GLY A 70 3.32 8.61 3.42
CA GLY A 70 4.51 8.99 2.64
C GLY A 70 4.53 8.49 1.19
N GLY A 71 3.41 7.97 0.67
CA GLY A 71 3.26 7.58 -0.74
C GLY A 71 2.20 8.42 -1.48
N CYS A 72 2.04 8.12 -2.77
CA CYS A 72 1.00 8.69 -3.64
C CYS A 72 0.38 7.61 -4.51
N LEU A 73 -0.74 7.90 -5.19
CA LEU A 73 -1.14 7.13 -6.36
C LEU A 73 -0.07 7.27 -7.45
N ALA A 74 0.27 6.16 -8.12
CA ALA A 74 1.34 6.13 -9.09
C ALA A 74 1.07 7.04 -10.30
N VAL A 75 2.07 7.86 -10.63
CA VAL A 75 2.11 8.68 -11.85
C VAL A 75 3.26 8.15 -12.71
N PRO A 76 2.97 7.40 -13.79
CA PRO A 76 4.01 6.90 -14.69
C PRO A 76 4.59 8.04 -15.55
N GLU A 77 5.90 8.25 -15.45
CA GLU A 77 6.62 9.31 -16.18
C GLU A 77 7.03 8.91 -17.61
N ASN A 78 6.98 7.62 -17.94
CA ASN A 78 7.41 7.09 -19.24
C ASN A 78 6.87 5.66 -19.48
N GLY A 79 7.11 5.11 -20.68
CA GLY A 79 6.62 3.78 -21.06
C GLY A 79 7.16 2.60 -20.23
N THR A 80 8.38 2.68 -19.69
CA THR A 80 8.91 1.66 -18.77
C THR A 80 8.20 1.74 -17.42
N ASP A 81 7.97 2.96 -16.94
CA ASP A 81 7.22 3.24 -15.72
C ASP A 81 5.78 2.70 -15.79
N ASN A 82 5.12 2.95 -16.92
CA ASN A 82 3.77 2.44 -17.20
C ASN A 82 3.72 0.90 -17.27
N PHE A 83 4.77 0.29 -17.83
CA PHE A 83 4.92 -1.17 -17.83
C PHE A 83 5.15 -1.74 -16.43
N ASN A 84 5.91 -1.05 -15.57
CA ASN A 84 6.09 -1.43 -14.16
C ASN A 84 4.77 -1.34 -13.37
N ALA A 85 3.97 -0.29 -13.61
CA ALA A 85 2.63 -0.16 -13.03
C ALA A 85 1.73 -1.33 -13.46
N ALA A 86 1.70 -1.65 -14.75
CA ALA A 86 0.94 -2.78 -15.29
C ALA A 86 1.43 -4.13 -14.73
N ILE A 87 2.74 -4.33 -14.54
CA ILE A 87 3.29 -5.53 -13.90
C ILE A 87 2.75 -5.69 -12.47
N SER A 88 2.76 -4.62 -11.66
CA SER A 88 2.27 -4.71 -10.27
C SER A 88 0.82 -5.20 -10.19
N LEU A 89 -0.03 -4.79 -11.15
CA LEU A 89 -1.44 -5.22 -11.24
C LEU A 89 -1.61 -6.69 -11.66
N VAL A 90 -0.66 -7.27 -12.40
CA VAL A 90 -0.69 -8.69 -12.79
C VAL A 90 -0.28 -9.60 -11.63
N LEU A 91 0.40 -9.08 -10.59
CA LEU A 91 0.79 -9.84 -9.40
C LEU A 91 -0.36 -10.04 -8.38
N ILE A 92 -1.48 -9.32 -8.54
CA ILE A 92 -2.74 -9.49 -7.79
C ILE A 92 -3.85 -10.17 -8.60
N ASP A 93 -3.53 -10.97 -9.65
CA ASP A 93 -4.55 -11.58 -10.51
C ASP A 93 -5.45 -12.59 -9.77
N THR A 94 -6.62 -12.11 -9.34
CA THR A 94 -7.71 -12.87 -8.71
C THR A 94 -8.54 -13.70 -9.71
N GLY A 95 -8.20 -13.69 -11.01
CA GLY A 95 -8.82 -14.52 -12.04
C GLY A 95 -10.13 -13.99 -12.62
N ALA A 96 -10.53 -12.76 -12.26
CA ALA A 96 -11.66 -12.06 -12.86
C ALA A 96 -11.18 -11.22 -14.07
N PRO A 97 -11.52 -11.58 -15.33
CA PRO A 97 -11.00 -10.90 -16.51
C PRO A 97 -11.57 -9.49 -16.74
N GLU A 98 -12.53 -9.06 -15.91
CA GLU A 98 -13.37 -7.88 -16.10
C GLU A 98 -12.91 -6.68 -15.23
N ASP A 99 -12.17 -6.93 -14.13
CA ASP A 99 -11.71 -5.93 -13.15
C ASP A 99 -10.21 -5.56 -13.33
N ASN A 100 -9.71 -5.59 -14.57
CA ASN A 100 -8.29 -5.33 -14.90
C ASN A 100 -7.86 -3.84 -14.88
N ALA A 101 -8.77 -2.95 -14.48
CA ALA A 101 -8.56 -1.52 -14.40
C ALA A 101 -8.14 -1.09 -12.98
N ALA A 102 -7.14 -0.21 -12.87
CA ALA A 102 -6.72 0.38 -11.61
C ALA A 102 -6.43 1.87 -11.71
N TRP A 103 -6.73 2.62 -10.66
CA TRP A 103 -6.48 4.06 -10.60
C TRP A 103 -4.99 4.41 -10.62
N LEU A 104 -4.66 5.45 -11.40
CA LEU A 104 -3.40 6.19 -11.36
C LEU A 104 -3.61 7.57 -10.71
N GLY A 105 -2.52 8.22 -10.32
CA GLY A 105 -2.51 9.54 -9.65
C GLY A 105 -2.78 10.72 -10.59
N ILE A 106 -3.51 10.51 -11.68
CA ILE A 106 -3.69 11.45 -12.79
C ILE A 106 -5.17 11.78 -12.94
N VAL A 107 -5.47 13.07 -13.11
CA VAL A 107 -6.83 13.63 -13.20
C VAL A 107 -6.95 14.68 -14.29
N HIS A 108 -8.18 14.91 -14.76
CA HIS A 108 -8.56 16.05 -15.60
C HIS A 108 -9.38 17.02 -14.75
N THR A 109 -8.82 18.18 -14.42
CA THR A 109 -9.45 19.14 -13.50
C THR A 109 -9.29 20.59 -13.96
N PRO A 110 -10.16 21.52 -13.50
CA PRO A 110 -10.02 22.94 -13.83
C PRO A 110 -8.71 23.53 -13.33
N ALA A 111 -7.93 24.10 -14.24
CA ALA A 111 -6.72 24.86 -13.93
C ALA A 111 -7.05 26.30 -13.49
N GLY A 112 -6.01 27.08 -13.18
CA GLY A 112 -6.15 28.46 -12.65
C GLY A 112 -6.73 29.50 -13.61
N ASP A 113 -6.93 29.13 -14.88
CA ASP A 113 -7.62 29.91 -15.92
C ASP A 113 -9.09 29.47 -16.13
N GLY A 114 -9.47 28.30 -15.63
CA GLY A 114 -10.80 27.71 -15.76
C GLY A 114 -10.96 26.71 -16.91
N GLU A 115 -9.91 26.41 -17.68
CA GLU A 115 -9.93 25.30 -18.65
C GLU A 115 -9.55 23.97 -17.96
N LEU A 116 -9.89 22.82 -18.57
CA LEU A 116 -9.54 21.51 -18.01
C LEU A 116 -8.17 21.04 -18.52
N HIS A 117 -7.31 20.60 -17.60
CA HIS A 117 -5.97 20.12 -17.92
C HIS A 117 -5.67 18.78 -17.25
N TRP A 118 -4.78 17.99 -17.86
CA TRP A 118 -4.23 16.77 -17.28
C TRP A 118 -3.14 17.10 -16.27
N SER A 119 -3.44 16.86 -15.00
CA SER A 119 -2.50 17.03 -13.88
C SER A 119 -2.40 15.75 -13.05
N THR A 120 -1.43 15.71 -12.14
CA THR A 120 -1.50 14.81 -11.00
C THR A 120 -2.67 15.24 -10.11
N ILE A 121 -3.11 14.33 -9.24
CA ILE A 121 -4.11 14.61 -8.21
C ILE A 121 -3.62 15.63 -7.15
N GLU A 122 -2.33 15.96 -7.15
CA GLU A 122 -1.70 17.01 -6.32
C GLU A 122 -1.54 18.35 -7.07
N GLY A 123 -1.80 18.37 -8.39
CA GLY A 123 -1.84 19.58 -9.23
C GLY A 123 -0.65 19.79 -10.18
N ASP A 124 0.34 18.88 -10.21
CA ASP A 124 1.49 18.98 -11.10
C ASP A 124 1.14 18.61 -12.55
N SER A 125 1.77 19.24 -13.54
CA SER A 125 1.56 18.91 -14.96
C SER A 125 2.04 17.49 -15.31
N VAL A 126 1.23 16.75 -16.09
CA VAL A 126 1.60 15.41 -16.57
C VAL A 126 2.23 15.48 -17.97
N TYR A 127 3.37 14.81 -18.14
CA TYR A 127 4.20 14.88 -19.37
C TYR A 127 4.22 13.60 -20.21
N PHE A 128 3.72 12.48 -19.68
CA PHE A 128 3.56 11.21 -20.37
C PHE A 128 2.08 10.81 -20.37
N LEU A 129 1.56 10.40 -21.53
CA LEU A 129 0.19 9.96 -21.70
C LEU A 129 0.18 8.64 -22.48
N ALA A 130 -0.57 7.65 -21.99
CA ALA A 130 -0.72 6.33 -22.62
C ALA A 130 -2.19 5.98 -22.94
N PHE A 131 -3.02 6.99 -23.23
CA PHE A 131 -4.43 6.78 -23.58
C PHE A 131 -4.60 5.80 -24.75
N ASP A 132 -5.72 5.08 -24.72
CA ASP A 132 -6.11 4.08 -25.71
C ASP A 132 -6.29 4.68 -27.14
N LYS A 133 -6.69 3.83 -28.09
CA LYS A 133 -6.86 4.24 -29.49
C LYS A 133 -8.12 5.10 -29.75
N GLY A 134 -9.07 5.16 -28.83
CA GLY A 134 -10.11 6.20 -28.81
C GLY A 134 -9.58 7.54 -28.32
N GLY A 135 -8.59 7.51 -27.42
CA GLY A 135 -8.08 8.67 -26.70
C GLY A 135 -8.97 9.00 -25.51
N SER A 136 -8.59 10.01 -24.72
CA SER A 136 -9.44 10.46 -23.62
C SER A 136 -10.78 11.00 -24.13
N SER A 137 -11.87 10.72 -23.42
CA SER A 137 -13.22 11.21 -23.76
C SER A 137 -13.32 12.74 -23.69
N ASN A 138 -12.46 13.36 -22.88
CA ASN A 138 -12.33 14.81 -22.72
C ASN A 138 -13.67 15.52 -22.42
N SER A 139 -14.46 14.95 -21.50
CA SER A 139 -15.68 15.57 -21.00
C SER A 139 -15.40 17.00 -20.49
N PRO A 140 -16.09 18.03 -21.00
CA PRO A 140 -15.89 19.41 -20.55
C PRO A 140 -16.74 19.78 -19.31
N GLU A 141 -17.55 18.84 -18.79
CA GLU A 141 -18.59 19.14 -17.79
C GLU A 141 -18.36 18.49 -16.40
N ALA A 142 -17.40 17.58 -16.26
CA ALA A 142 -17.09 16.89 -15.01
C ALA A 142 -15.59 16.54 -14.90
N PRO A 143 -15.02 16.50 -13.68
CA PRO A 143 -13.64 16.04 -13.48
C PRO A 143 -13.50 14.56 -13.81
N LEU A 144 -12.32 14.17 -14.30
CA LEU A 144 -12.01 12.81 -14.73
C LEU A 144 -10.82 12.26 -13.95
N GLY A 145 -10.80 10.96 -13.69
CA GLY A 145 -9.63 10.22 -13.20
C GLY A 145 -9.11 9.28 -14.29
N VAL A 146 -7.83 8.93 -14.25
CA VAL A 146 -7.22 7.97 -15.18
C VAL A 146 -7.12 6.59 -14.56
N ALA A 147 -7.60 5.60 -15.31
CA ALA A 147 -7.40 4.18 -15.02
C ALA A 147 -6.43 3.55 -16.02
N LEU A 148 -5.54 2.69 -15.52
CA LEU A 148 -4.67 1.82 -16.30
C LEU A 148 -5.32 0.44 -16.45
N ASP A 149 -5.48 -0.03 -17.68
CA ASP A 149 -5.76 -1.44 -17.96
C ASP A 149 -4.45 -2.24 -18.00
N ALA A 150 -4.31 -3.22 -17.10
CA ALA A 150 -3.06 -3.96 -16.91
C ALA A 150 -2.63 -4.80 -18.12
N HIS A 151 -3.58 -5.26 -18.94
CA HIS A 151 -3.33 -6.18 -20.05
C HIS A 151 -2.86 -5.46 -21.33
N SER A 152 -3.53 -4.36 -21.67
CA SER A 152 -3.22 -3.52 -22.84
C SER A 152 -2.15 -2.47 -22.54
N GLN A 153 -1.91 -2.17 -21.26
CA GLN A 153 -1.05 -1.08 -20.78
C GLN A 153 -1.53 0.30 -21.27
N GLN A 154 -2.81 0.41 -21.65
CA GLN A 154 -3.43 1.66 -22.09
C GLN A 154 -4.18 2.31 -20.93
N TRP A 155 -4.30 3.64 -21.03
CA TRP A 155 -5.10 4.44 -20.12
C TRP A 155 -6.48 4.70 -20.71
N PHE A 156 -7.47 4.79 -19.84
CA PHE A 156 -8.77 5.35 -20.16
C PHE A 156 -9.21 6.29 -19.03
N ASP A 157 -9.99 7.30 -19.39
CA ASP A 157 -10.55 8.27 -18.45
C ASP A 157 -11.94 7.84 -17.97
N VAL A 158 -12.21 8.13 -16.70
CA VAL A 158 -13.46 7.78 -16.02
C VAL A 158 -13.98 9.02 -15.30
N THR A 159 -15.27 9.31 -15.47
CA THR A 159 -15.94 10.42 -14.79
C THR A 159 -15.90 10.22 -13.27
N LEU A 160 -15.44 11.23 -12.54
CA LEU A 160 -15.45 11.23 -11.07
C LEU A 160 -16.78 11.82 -10.57
N ASP A 161 -17.82 10.99 -10.64
CA ASP A 161 -19.07 11.20 -9.91
C ASP A 161 -19.10 10.38 -8.60
N ASP A 162 -20.22 10.42 -7.88
CA ASP A 162 -20.36 9.83 -6.55
C ASP A 162 -20.66 8.31 -6.54
N GLY A 163 -20.34 7.59 -7.63
CA GLY A 163 -20.30 6.13 -7.60
C GLY A 163 -20.47 5.35 -8.92
N SER A 164 -20.29 5.94 -10.11
CA SER A 164 -20.43 5.19 -11.38
C SER A 164 -19.24 4.30 -11.71
N SER A 165 -18.04 4.61 -11.22
CA SER A 165 -16.83 3.84 -11.46
C SER A 165 -16.87 2.50 -10.71
N ASN A 166 -16.79 1.37 -11.41
CA ASN A 166 -16.69 0.04 -10.80
C ASN A 166 -15.26 -0.34 -10.34
N ILE A 167 -14.29 0.58 -10.48
CA ILE A 167 -12.86 0.31 -10.27
C ILE A 167 -12.58 0.07 -8.78
N ARG A 168 -12.00 -1.11 -8.49
CA ARG A 168 -11.62 -1.55 -7.14
C ARG A 168 -10.12 -1.66 -6.93
N ARG A 169 -9.31 -1.27 -7.90
CA ARG A 169 -7.85 -1.39 -7.83
C ARG A 169 -7.17 -0.03 -7.90
N ALA A 170 -6.00 0.07 -7.30
CA ALA A 170 -5.14 1.24 -7.37
C ALA A 170 -3.66 0.80 -7.46
N VAL A 171 -2.86 1.56 -8.21
CA VAL A 171 -1.40 1.47 -8.13
C VAL A 171 -0.91 2.59 -7.23
N LEU A 172 -0.30 2.25 -6.11
CA LEU A 172 0.40 3.18 -5.22
C LEU A 172 1.88 3.28 -5.61
N SER A 173 2.54 4.35 -5.19
CA SER A 173 3.96 4.62 -5.37
C SER A 173 4.59 5.11 -4.07
N PHE A 174 5.65 4.43 -3.64
CA PHE A 174 6.43 4.75 -2.45
C PHE A 174 7.93 4.77 -2.76
N PRO A 175 8.75 5.54 -2.02
CA PRO A 175 10.20 5.37 -2.07
C PRO A 175 10.60 4.03 -1.43
N ALA A 176 11.51 3.28 -2.06
CA ALA A 176 12.00 2.00 -1.53
C ALA A 176 12.92 2.14 -0.29
N SER A 177 12.94 3.33 0.33
CA SER A 177 13.61 3.63 1.60
C SER A 177 12.64 3.70 2.79
N MET A 178 11.36 3.36 2.59
CA MET A 178 10.43 3.15 3.70
C MET A 178 10.76 1.84 4.43
N LEU A 179 10.19 1.65 5.62
CA LEU A 179 10.33 0.39 6.34
C LEU A 179 9.53 -0.71 5.63
N ASP A 180 10.19 -1.83 5.38
CA ASP A 180 9.76 -3.02 4.63
C ASP A 180 10.59 -4.17 5.24
N CYS A 181 10.07 -4.76 6.32
CA CYS A 181 10.91 -5.57 7.23
C CYS A 181 11.13 -7.00 6.76
N ASP A 182 10.16 -7.59 6.07
CA ASP A 182 10.22 -8.96 5.52
C ASP A 182 10.74 -8.99 4.07
N ALA A 183 10.89 -7.81 3.45
CA ALA A 183 11.34 -7.58 2.10
C ALA A 183 10.38 -8.11 1.01
N ASP A 184 9.06 -8.01 1.24
CA ASP A 184 8.02 -8.30 0.25
C ASP A 184 7.70 -7.14 -0.72
N MET A 185 8.29 -5.96 -0.48
CA MET A 185 8.14 -4.71 -1.25
C MET A 185 6.88 -3.88 -0.93
N ILE A 186 6.07 -4.28 0.05
CA ILE A 186 4.97 -3.50 0.63
C ILE A 186 5.49 -2.83 1.93
N PRO A 187 5.38 -1.50 2.09
CA PRO A 187 5.86 -0.86 3.31
C PRO A 187 5.05 -1.25 4.56
N ASP A 188 5.71 -1.50 5.70
CA ASP A 188 5.08 -1.90 6.97
C ASP A 188 3.94 -0.95 7.38
N ALA A 189 4.17 0.36 7.22
CA ALA A 189 3.19 1.41 7.54
C ALA A 189 1.91 1.33 6.67
N LEU A 190 1.97 0.73 5.48
CA LEU A 190 0.80 0.45 4.65
C LEU A 190 0.08 -0.82 5.11
N VAL A 191 0.83 -1.87 5.46
CA VAL A 191 0.26 -3.12 6.02
C VAL A 191 -0.55 -2.80 7.29
N LEU A 192 0.02 -2.00 8.20
CA LEU A 192 -0.63 -1.50 9.41
C LEU A 192 -1.87 -0.65 9.12
N ALA A 193 -1.73 0.37 8.27
CA ALA A 193 -2.82 1.30 7.98
C ALA A 193 -4.01 0.64 7.24
N LEU A 194 -3.81 -0.51 6.62
CA LEU A 194 -4.84 -1.35 6.00
C LEU A 194 -5.40 -2.44 6.94
N GLY A 195 -4.81 -2.64 8.12
CA GLY A 195 -5.18 -3.72 9.06
C GLY A 195 -4.82 -5.12 8.55
N LEU A 196 -3.73 -5.24 7.77
CA LEU A 196 -3.28 -6.49 7.15
C LEU A 196 -2.24 -7.26 7.98
N GLY A 197 -1.81 -6.71 9.12
CA GLY A 197 -0.88 -7.34 10.06
C GLY A 197 -1.18 -6.91 11.50
N GLU A 198 -0.52 -7.57 12.46
CA GLU A 198 -0.76 -7.36 13.90
C GLU A 198 0.23 -6.33 14.49
N ASP A 199 -0.31 -5.49 15.37
CA ASP A 199 0.30 -4.43 16.20
C ASP A 199 -0.39 -4.56 17.56
N GLN A 200 0.13 -5.45 18.40
CA GLN A 200 -0.53 -5.88 19.65
C GLN A 200 -0.10 -5.08 20.87
N ASP A 201 1.09 -4.48 20.85
CA ASP A 201 1.58 -3.62 21.94
C ASP A 201 1.25 -2.12 21.72
N GLY A 202 1.00 -1.70 20.49
CA GLY A 202 0.64 -0.33 20.12
C GLY A 202 1.82 0.58 19.81
N ASP A 203 2.99 0.05 19.47
CA ASP A 203 4.19 0.83 19.14
C ASP A 203 4.13 1.52 17.75
N GLY A 204 3.24 1.04 16.86
CA GLY A 204 3.09 1.53 15.48
C GLY A 204 4.04 0.85 14.46
N ARG A 205 4.56 -0.33 14.80
CA ARG A 205 5.26 -1.29 13.95
C ARG A 205 4.39 -2.55 13.83
N LEU A 206 4.88 -3.55 13.12
CA LEU A 206 4.27 -4.88 13.08
C LEU A 206 4.97 -5.79 14.09
N ASP A 207 4.22 -6.62 14.83
CA ASP A 207 4.76 -7.54 15.85
C ASP A 207 5.89 -8.44 15.31
N TRP A 208 5.77 -8.84 14.04
CA TRP A 208 6.70 -9.72 13.32
C TRP A 208 7.87 -8.98 12.65
N CYS A 209 7.89 -7.64 12.73
CA CYS A 209 9.02 -6.77 12.40
C CYS A 209 9.82 -6.35 13.64
N ALA A 210 9.35 -6.66 14.85
CA ALA A 210 10.12 -6.49 16.07
C ALA A 210 11.36 -7.42 16.05
N PRO A 211 12.55 -6.96 16.45
CA PRO A 211 13.69 -7.84 16.70
C PRO A 211 13.32 -8.96 17.69
N ALA A 212 13.66 -10.23 17.42
CA ALA A 212 13.31 -11.32 18.33
C ALA A 212 13.98 -11.16 19.71
N GLY A 213 13.20 -10.75 20.72
CA GLY A 213 13.70 -10.33 22.04
C GLY A 213 13.50 -8.85 22.37
N ASP A 214 12.92 -8.07 21.46
CA ASP A 214 12.27 -6.78 21.70
C ASP A 214 10.82 -7.08 22.08
N PHE A 215 10.44 -6.72 23.30
CA PHE A 215 9.12 -7.03 23.88
C PHE A 215 8.39 -5.75 24.32
N ASN A 216 8.90 -4.57 23.93
CA ASN A 216 8.32 -3.28 24.28
C ASN A 216 8.11 -2.34 23.08
N GLY A 217 8.52 -2.75 21.87
CA GLY A 217 8.35 -2.01 20.63
C GLY A 217 9.28 -0.80 20.47
N ASP A 218 10.30 -0.64 21.33
CA ASP A 218 11.20 0.53 21.25
C ASP A 218 12.28 0.40 20.16
N GLY A 219 12.44 -0.80 19.58
CA GLY A 219 13.38 -1.12 18.51
C GLY A 219 14.76 -1.57 19.00
N ILE A 220 14.99 -1.66 20.31
CA ILE A 220 16.30 -1.89 20.93
C ILE A 220 16.23 -2.98 22.01
N ILE A 221 16.57 -4.22 21.64
CA ILE A 221 16.72 -5.34 22.60
C ILE A 221 17.65 -4.91 23.75
N GLY A 222 17.09 -4.79 24.95
CA GLY A 222 17.75 -4.15 26.06
C GLY A 222 17.15 -4.44 27.44
N ALA A 223 17.28 -3.46 28.34
CA ALA A 223 16.96 -3.63 29.76
C ALA A 223 15.46 -3.64 30.08
N ALA A 224 14.63 -3.09 29.19
CA ALA A 224 13.18 -3.17 29.28
C ALA A 224 12.70 -4.60 29.00
N ASP A 225 13.15 -5.19 27.89
CA ASP A 225 12.79 -6.52 27.41
C ASP A 225 13.30 -7.60 28.34
N LEU A 226 14.51 -7.44 28.87
CA LEU A 226 15.01 -8.30 29.94
C LEU A 226 14.11 -8.26 31.18
N SER A 227 13.49 -7.12 31.48
CA SER A 227 12.55 -7.00 32.61
C SER A 227 11.21 -7.69 32.30
N ILE A 228 10.78 -7.73 31.04
CA ILE A 228 9.58 -8.45 30.57
C ILE A 228 9.84 -9.97 30.55
N MET A 229 10.96 -10.42 29.98
CA MET A 229 11.41 -11.83 30.01
C MET A 229 11.52 -12.37 31.43
N LEU A 230 12.08 -11.59 32.36
CA LEU A 230 12.20 -12.00 33.77
C LEU A 230 10.85 -11.95 34.51
N ALA A 231 9.84 -11.24 34.01
CA ALA A 231 8.47 -11.28 34.54
C ALA A 231 7.72 -12.54 34.07
N ASN A 232 7.95 -12.97 32.83
CA ASN A 232 7.36 -14.18 32.23
C ASN A 232 8.18 -15.48 32.46
N TRP A 233 9.19 -15.45 33.34
CA TRP A 233 10.13 -16.56 33.52
C TRP A 233 9.45 -17.88 33.93
N GLY A 234 9.67 -18.94 33.15
CA GLY A 234 9.03 -20.25 33.32
C GLY A 234 7.63 -20.37 32.72
N LEU A 235 7.18 -19.39 31.93
CA LEU A 235 5.96 -19.43 31.13
C LEU A 235 6.33 -19.54 29.64
N GLY A 236 5.52 -20.21 28.83
CA GLY A 236 5.56 -20.06 27.37
C GLY A 236 4.84 -18.78 26.92
N GLY A 237 5.11 -18.28 25.72
CA GLY A 237 4.48 -17.06 25.18
C GLY A 237 5.44 -16.26 24.30
N GLU A 238 5.27 -14.94 24.25
CA GLU A 238 6.14 -14.00 23.51
C GLU A 238 7.63 -14.13 23.87
N THR A 239 7.94 -14.48 25.12
CA THR A 239 9.31 -14.57 25.66
C THR A 239 9.96 -15.96 25.53
N ASP A 240 9.25 -16.92 24.95
CA ASP A 240 9.69 -18.30 24.63
C ASP A 240 10.24 -18.31 23.19
N LEU A 241 11.49 -17.84 23.07
CA LEU A 241 12.16 -17.52 21.81
C LEU A 241 12.70 -18.76 21.08
N ASP A 242 12.98 -19.87 21.77
CA ASP A 242 13.33 -21.14 21.12
C ASP A 242 12.16 -22.14 20.97
N ALA A 243 11.00 -21.78 21.53
CA ALA A 243 9.73 -22.51 21.45
C ALA A 243 9.77 -23.93 22.09
N ASP A 244 10.55 -24.13 23.16
CA ASP A 244 10.48 -25.36 23.98
C ASP A 244 9.18 -25.45 24.80
N GLY A 245 8.48 -24.32 24.98
CA GLY A 245 7.26 -24.18 25.76
C GLY A 245 7.45 -23.41 27.08
N THR A 246 8.69 -23.01 27.42
CA THR A 246 9.01 -22.31 28.67
C THR A 246 10.20 -21.34 28.56
N THR A 247 9.91 -20.04 28.66
CA THR A 247 10.90 -18.96 28.83
C THR A 247 11.91 -19.28 29.93
N GLY A 248 13.18 -19.38 29.57
CA GLY A 248 14.26 -19.76 30.46
C GLY A 248 15.65 -19.32 30.01
N ALA A 249 16.65 -20.15 30.33
CA ALA A 249 18.06 -19.81 30.12
C ALA A 249 18.51 -19.91 28.65
N SER A 250 17.71 -20.52 27.78
CA SER A 250 17.96 -20.61 26.34
C SER A 250 17.57 -19.28 25.67
N ASP A 251 16.34 -18.84 25.93
CA ASP A 251 15.76 -17.59 25.45
C ASP A 251 16.55 -16.38 25.96
N LEU A 252 16.94 -16.39 27.23
CA LEU A 252 17.84 -15.37 27.79
C LEU A 252 19.18 -15.30 27.04
N ALA A 253 19.71 -16.43 26.56
CA ALA A 253 20.92 -16.43 25.74
C ALA A 253 20.67 -15.92 24.32
N MET A 254 19.47 -16.09 23.76
CA MET A 254 19.06 -15.51 22.47
C MET A 254 18.85 -13.99 22.59
N LEU A 255 18.11 -13.52 23.58
CA LEU A 255 17.90 -12.10 23.88
C LEU A 255 19.24 -11.38 24.15
N LEU A 256 20.12 -11.99 24.94
CA LEU A 256 21.48 -11.45 25.16
C LEU A 256 22.39 -11.50 23.92
N ALA A 257 22.07 -12.31 22.91
CA ALA A 257 22.78 -12.32 21.62
C ALA A 257 22.29 -11.22 20.66
N GLY A 258 21.04 -10.77 20.80
CA GLY A 258 20.45 -9.64 20.05
C GLY A 258 20.65 -8.26 20.71
N TRP A 259 21.29 -8.21 21.88
CA TRP A 259 21.36 -7.03 22.76
C TRP A 259 22.06 -5.80 22.15
N GLN A 260 21.44 -4.61 22.26
CA GLN A 260 21.87 -3.40 21.52
C GLN A 260 22.28 -2.16 22.36
N GLN A 261 21.85 -2.02 23.62
CA GLN A 261 22.17 -0.95 24.61
C GLN A 261 21.80 0.51 24.27
#